data_AF-A0A952H229-F1
#
_entry.id   AF-A0A952H229-F1
#
_cell.length_a   1.000
_cell.length_b   1.000
_cell.length_c   1.000
_cell.angle_alpha   90.00
_cell.angle_beta   90.00
_cell.angle_gamma   90.00
#
_symmetry.space_group_name_H-M   'P 1'
#
loop_
_entity.id
_entity.type
_entity.pdbx_description
1 polymer ?
#
loop_
_entity_poly.entity_id
_entity_poly.type
_entity_poly.pdbx_seq_one_letter_code
_entity_poly.pdbx_strand_id
1 'polypeptide(L)'
;MHRLLSRLLALFAAFSLALAGTPGWARQRLPTPVPNRLVPAETVAHPALWKVTRGATTIYLFGTVHALPQGITWYDGTVANAFEHSDELVTEIVESTPEEMQALVLARAVLPQGKSLRSMLKPKDRAALEGALKANAMPADAFDRFEPWYAAVALATLPLLKDGYGTENGVEVALDAKAKALGRPHGALETAAYQLGLFGSLPVEVQKHYLRDVIDNLPTLRRDLAAMIGEWSVGNAAKLAELMNQDADDPLLTKLLLTDRNKAWAQWLKARLDKPGTVFVAVGAGHLAGPGSVQEQLKLLGIAATRVQ
;
A
#
# COMPACT_ATOMS: atom_id res chain seq x y z
N MET A 1 16.29 14.25 19.85
CA MET A 1 15.33 13.14 19.96
C MET A 1 14.00 13.65 19.42
N HIS A 2 13.30 12.87 18.59
CA HIS A 2 12.00 13.15 17.95
C HIS A 2 12.01 14.00 16.68
N ARG A 3 12.23 13.35 15.51
CA ARG A 3 11.71 13.71 14.17
C ARG A 3 11.76 12.44 13.30
N LEU A 4 10.66 11.67 13.20
CA LEU A 4 10.59 10.40 12.46
C LEU A 4 9.30 10.34 11.61
N LEU A 5 9.12 11.33 10.73
CA LEU A 5 7.89 11.58 9.98
C LEU A 5 8.05 11.32 8.48
N SER A 6 7.71 10.10 8.02
CA SER A 6 7.35 9.78 6.62
C SER A 6 6.71 8.39 6.48
N ARG A 7 6.22 7.83 7.60
CA ARG A 7 6.03 6.39 7.78
C ARG A 7 4.89 5.85 6.93
N LEU A 8 5.21 5.44 5.71
CA LEU A 8 4.60 4.30 5.03
C LEU A 8 3.16 4.44 4.53
N LEU A 9 2.68 5.65 4.25
CA LEU A 9 1.50 5.81 3.40
C LEU A 9 1.64 5.10 2.05
N ALA A 10 2.87 4.92 1.53
CA ALA A 10 3.11 4.22 0.27
C ALA A 10 3.17 2.69 0.36
N LEU A 11 3.52 2.10 1.52
CA LEU A 11 3.58 0.63 1.62
C LEU A 11 2.20 -0.01 1.76
N PHE A 12 1.20 0.77 2.17
CA PHE A 12 -0.19 0.35 2.26
C PHE A 12 -1.07 0.88 1.11
N ALA A 13 -0.49 1.57 0.11
CA ALA A 13 -1.27 2.11 -1.01
C ALA A 13 -0.75 1.79 -2.43
N ALA A 14 0.49 1.30 -2.64
CA ALA A 14 1.03 1.26 -4.00
C ALA A 14 2.29 0.40 -4.23
N PHE A 15 2.38 -0.82 -3.68
CA PHE A 15 3.60 -1.64 -3.87
C PHE A 15 3.78 -2.14 -5.32
N SER A 16 2.69 -2.29 -6.09
CA SER A 16 2.73 -2.74 -7.50
C SER A 16 3.45 -1.77 -8.45
N LEU A 17 3.77 -0.54 -8.02
CA LEU A 17 4.29 0.53 -8.88
C LEU A 17 5.80 0.48 -9.18
N ALA A 18 6.62 -0.21 -8.37
CA ALA A 18 8.06 0.08 -8.31
C ALA A 18 8.96 -0.60 -9.36
N LEU A 19 8.55 -1.72 -9.96
CA LEU A 19 9.48 -2.60 -10.70
C LEU A 19 9.23 -2.72 -12.21
N ALA A 20 8.15 -2.14 -12.71
CA ALA A 20 7.81 -2.24 -14.12
C ALA A 20 8.71 -1.35 -15.01
N GLY A 21 9.28 -0.27 -14.46
CA GLY A 21 10.07 0.73 -15.21
C GLY A 21 11.59 0.67 -15.06
N THR A 22 12.16 -0.30 -14.31
CA THR A 22 13.63 -0.34 -14.13
C THR A 22 14.35 -0.87 -15.38
N PRO A 23 15.48 -0.28 -15.83
CA PRO A 23 16.25 -0.79 -16.96
C PRO A 23 16.68 -2.24 -16.73
N GLY A 24 16.86 -3.02 -17.80
CA GLY A 24 17.05 -4.49 -17.75
C GLY A 24 18.15 -5.00 -16.81
N TRP A 25 19.16 -4.17 -16.51
CA TRP A 25 20.22 -4.51 -15.56
C TRP A 25 19.75 -4.54 -14.08
N ALA A 26 18.69 -3.82 -13.74
CA ALA A 26 18.06 -3.90 -12.42
C ALA A 26 17.28 -5.20 -12.25
N ARG A 27 16.58 -5.69 -13.29
CA ARG A 27 15.94 -7.02 -13.30
C ARG A 27 16.97 -8.15 -13.16
N GLN A 28 18.16 -8.00 -13.75
CA GLN A 28 19.26 -8.97 -13.64
C GLN A 28 19.97 -8.99 -12.28
N ARG A 29 19.77 -7.96 -11.44
CA ARG A 29 20.37 -7.83 -10.10
C ARG A 29 19.36 -7.95 -8.96
N LEU A 30 18.07 -8.17 -9.26
CA LEU A 30 17.14 -8.62 -8.24
C LEU A 30 17.69 -9.95 -7.70
N PRO A 31 17.83 -10.10 -6.37
CA PRO A 31 18.28 -11.36 -5.80
C PRO A 31 17.38 -12.47 -6.33
N THR A 32 17.98 -13.56 -6.80
CA THR A 32 17.23 -14.82 -6.87
C THR A 32 16.67 -15.09 -5.48
N PRO A 33 15.40 -15.56 -5.36
CA PRO A 33 14.86 -15.96 -4.08
C PRO A 33 15.86 -16.91 -3.42
N VAL A 34 16.44 -16.49 -2.30
CA VAL A 34 17.43 -17.32 -1.60
C VAL A 34 16.66 -18.51 -1.06
N PRO A 35 16.93 -19.75 -1.51
CA PRO A 35 16.25 -20.90 -0.95
C PRO A 35 16.72 -21.08 0.49
N ASN A 36 15.74 -21.20 1.39
CA ASN A 36 15.88 -21.86 2.68
C ASN A 36 16.83 -21.17 3.68
N ARG A 37 16.39 -20.03 4.24
CA ARG A 37 16.65 -19.74 5.65
C ARG A 37 15.44 -20.26 6.43
N LEU A 38 15.71 -21.08 7.47
CA LEU A 38 14.77 -21.61 8.45
C LEU A 38 13.41 -20.89 8.39
N VAL A 39 12.38 -21.59 7.91
CA VAL A 39 11.00 -21.08 7.93
C VAL A 39 10.75 -20.61 9.37
N PRO A 40 10.59 -19.29 9.60
CA PRO A 40 10.24 -18.80 10.93
C PRO A 40 9.00 -19.54 11.39
N ALA A 41 8.88 -19.83 12.70
CA ALA A 41 7.66 -20.42 13.23
C ALA A 41 6.45 -19.64 12.69
N GLU A 42 5.51 -20.38 12.08
CA GLU A 42 4.36 -19.81 11.40
C GLU A 42 3.59 -18.94 12.40
N THR A 43 3.55 -17.63 12.12
CA THR A 43 2.86 -16.68 12.97
C THR A 43 1.42 -16.61 12.49
N VAL A 44 0.51 -17.12 13.31
CA VAL A 44 -0.93 -16.97 13.06
C VAL A 44 -1.32 -15.54 13.42
N ALA A 45 -1.88 -14.84 12.45
CA ALA A 45 -2.38 -13.48 12.57
C ALA A 45 -3.90 -13.50 12.63
N HIS A 46 -4.47 -12.63 13.48
CA HIS A 46 -5.89 -12.33 13.59
C HIS A 46 -6.13 -10.85 13.30
N PRO A 47 -6.02 -10.40 12.04
CA PRO A 47 -6.17 -8.99 11.72
C PRO A 47 -7.60 -8.51 11.90
N ALA A 48 -7.72 -7.21 11.98
CA ALA A 48 -8.98 -6.55 12.21
C ALA A 48 -9.97 -6.76 11.05
N LEU A 49 -11.18 -7.20 11.39
CA LEU A 49 -12.29 -7.31 10.45
C LEU A 49 -13.50 -6.54 10.96
N TRP A 50 -14.12 -5.76 10.08
CA TRP A 50 -15.37 -5.06 10.36
C TRP A 50 -16.48 -5.54 9.46
N LYS A 51 -17.71 -5.39 9.93
CA LYS A 51 -18.95 -5.75 9.24
C LYS A 51 -19.89 -4.56 9.22
N VAL A 52 -20.50 -4.33 8.06
CA VAL A 52 -21.55 -3.32 7.82
C VAL A 52 -22.74 -4.05 7.23
N THR A 53 -23.95 -3.75 7.71
CA THR A 53 -25.17 -4.41 7.23
C THR A 53 -26.29 -3.42 6.97
N ARG A 54 -27.07 -3.66 5.91
CA ARG A 54 -28.35 -2.97 5.65
C ARG A 54 -29.28 -3.94 4.94
N GLY A 55 -30.43 -4.26 5.56
CA GLY A 55 -31.38 -5.22 5.01
C GLY A 55 -30.72 -6.57 4.71
N ALA A 56 -30.80 -7.02 3.46
CA ALA A 56 -30.21 -8.27 2.99
C ALA A 56 -28.73 -8.16 2.56
N THR A 57 -28.10 -7.00 2.77
CA THR A 57 -26.72 -6.74 2.33
C THR A 57 -25.75 -6.79 3.49
N THR A 58 -24.65 -7.51 3.32
CA THR A 58 -23.50 -7.51 4.23
C THR A 58 -22.26 -7.04 3.48
N ILE A 59 -21.49 -6.14 4.07
CA ILE A 59 -20.15 -5.79 3.60
C ILE A 59 -19.16 -6.05 4.73
N TYR A 60 -18.15 -6.88 4.46
CA TYR A 60 -16.97 -7.01 5.29
C TYR A 60 -15.92 -6.00 4.82
N LEU A 61 -15.31 -5.29 5.76
CA LEU A 61 -14.16 -4.40 5.52
C LEU A 61 -12.94 -5.04 6.16
N PHE A 62 -11.97 -5.43 5.35
CA PHE A 62 -10.75 -6.10 5.78
C PHE A 62 -9.52 -5.25 5.48
N GLY A 63 -8.66 -5.09 6.47
CA GLY A 63 -7.43 -4.31 6.37
C GLY A 63 -6.30 -5.16 5.82
N THR A 64 -5.74 -4.79 4.68
CA THR A 64 -4.69 -5.54 3.99
C THR A 64 -3.29 -4.97 4.26
N VAL A 65 -2.28 -5.81 4.02
CA VAL A 65 -0.85 -5.42 3.95
C VAL A 65 -0.33 -5.87 2.58
N HIS A 66 0.14 -4.93 1.76
CA HIS A 66 0.56 -5.22 0.39
C HIS A 66 1.80 -6.09 0.27
N ALA A 67 2.74 -5.93 1.21
CA ALA A 67 3.98 -6.68 1.22
C ALA A 67 4.19 -7.30 2.60
N LEU A 68 3.99 -8.61 2.67
CA LEU A 68 4.24 -9.38 3.89
C LEU A 68 5.57 -10.14 3.75
N PRO A 69 6.27 -10.39 4.88
CA PRO A 69 7.29 -11.42 4.91
C PRO A 69 6.62 -12.81 4.83
N GLN A 70 7.41 -13.82 4.50
CA GLN A 70 6.94 -15.21 4.59
C GLN A 70 6.64 -15.63 6.04
N GLY A 71 5.80 -16.65 6.20
CA GLY A 71 5.53 -17.28 7.50
C GLY A 71 4.46 -16.58 8.35
N ILE A 72 3.64 -15.71 7.75
CA ILE A 72 2.46 -15.15 8.41
C ILE A 72 1.19 -15.74 7.79
N THR A 73 0.39 -16.40 8.61
CA THR A 73 -0.89 -17.01 8.22
C THR A 73 -2.02 -16.21 8.81
N TRP A 74 -2.81 -15.55 7.95
CA TRP A 74 -3.90 -14.66 8.34
C TRP A 74 -5.26 -15.10 7.79
N TYR A 75 -5.26 -15.99 6.78
CA TYR A 75 -6.46 -16.51 6.15
C TYR A 75 -6.95 -17.72 6.96
N ASP A 76 -7.55 -17.44 8.11
CA ASP A 76 -8.16 -18.43 8.98
C ASP A 76 -9.43 -17.88 9.66
N GLY A 77 -10.09 -18.73 10.44
CA GLY A 77 -11.16 -18.33 11.37
C GLY A 77 -12.21 -17.39 10.77
N THR A 78 -12.45 -16.24 11.41
CA THR A 78 -13.48 -15.28 11.02
C THR A 78 -13.20 -14.66 9.66
N VAL A 79 -11.93 -14.39 9.32
CA VAL A 79 -11.55 -13.77 8.05
C VAL A 79 -11.81 -14.73 6.89
N ALA A 80 -11.33 -15.97 6.99
CA ALA A 80 -11.58 -17.00 6.00
C ALA A 80 -13.07 -17.25 5.84
N ASN A 81 -13.81 -17.42 6.94
CA ASN A 81 -15.25 -17.65 6.89
C ASN A 81 -16.02 -16.48 6.24
N ALA A 82 -15.67 -15.24 6.58
CA ALA A 82 -16.29 -14.05 5.98
C ALA A 82 -16.02 -13.96 4.47
N PHE A 83 -14.77 -14.22 4.05
CA PHE A 83 -14.42 -14.25 2.65
C PHE A 83 -15.16 -15.38 1.93
N GLU A 84 -15.12 -16.62 2.44
CA GLU A 84 -15.74 -17.80 1.84
C GLU A 84 -17.26 -17.76 1.76
N HIS A 85 -17.93 -16.86 2.47
CA HIS A 85 -19.37 -16.64 2.34
C HIS A 85 -19.72 -15.32 1.63
N SER A 86 -18.73 -14.64 1.04
CA SER A 86 -18.94 -13.45 0.21
C SER A 86 -19.18 -13.80 -1.24
N ASP A 87 -20.10 -13.09 -1.89
CA ASP A 87 -20.45 -13.27 -3.30
C ASP A 87 -19.44 -12.60 -4.24
N GLU A 88 -18.75 -11.54 -3.78
CA GLU A 88 -17.77 -10.80 -4.57
C GLU A 88 -16.60 -10.29 -3.71
N LEU A 89 -15.44 -10.15 -4.34
CA LEU A 89 -14.28 -9.44 -3.80
C LEU A 89 -14.24 -8.03 -4.38
N VAL A 90 -13.97 -7.04 -3.55
CA VAL A 90 -13.68 -5.67 -3.99
C VAL A 90 -12.40 -5.19 -3.33
N THR A 91 -11.41 -4.80 -4.11
CA THR A 91 -10.15 -4.21 -3.61
C THR A 91 -10.06 -2.72 -3.94
N GLU A 92 -8.97 -2.06 -3.53
CA GLU A 92 -8.70 -0.69 -3.99
C GLU A 92 -8.56 -0.63 -5.52
N ILE A 93 -7.76 -1.55 -6.08
CA ILE A 93 -7.55 -1.71 -7.52
C ILE A 93 -7.56 -3.20 -7.88
N VAL A 94 -8.04 -3.54 -9.07
CA VAL A 94 -7.78 -4.86 -9.64
C VAL A 94 -6.33 -4.89 -10.10
N GLU A 95 -5.63 -5.98 -9.80
CA GLU A 95 -4.23 -6.18 -10.17
C GLU A 95 -4.07 -6.01 -11.69
N SER A 96 -3.14 -5.14 -12.09
CA SER A 96 -2.79 -4.92 -13.49
C SER A 96 -1.69 -5.89 -13.91
N THR A 97 -1.63 -6.22 -15.19
CA THR A 97 -0.48 -6.96 -15.73
C THR A 97 0.80 -6.12 -15.59
N PRO A 98 2.00 -6.75 -15.52
CA PRO A 98 3.26 -6.02 -15.50
C PRO A 98 3.42 -5.05 -16.68
N GLU A 99 2.90 -5.43 -17.86
CA GLU A 99 2.93 -4.62 -19.07
C GLU A 99 2.03 -3.38 -18.96
N GLU A 100 0.80 -3.54 -18.45
CA GLU A 100 -0.12 -2.42 -18.22
C GLU A 100 0.46 -1.44 -17.18
N MET A 101 1.01 -1.97 -16.08
CA MET A 101 1.65 -1.16 -15.06
C MET A 101 2.88 -0.42 -15.61
N GLN A 102 3.70 -1.09 -16.44
CA GLN A 102 4.84 -0.44 -17.11
C GLN A 102 4.38 0.72 -18.00
N ALA A 103 3.34 0.51 -18.80
CA ALA A 103 2.79 1.55 -19.67
C ALA A 103 2.26 2.75 -18.86
N LEU A 104 1.56 2.49 -17.74
CA LEU A 104 1.07 3.54 -16.85
C LEU A 104 2.20 4.34 -16.20
N VAL A 105 3.26 3.66 -15.72
CA VAL A 105 4.44 4.32 -15.17
C VAL A 105 5.10 5.21 -16.22
N LEU A 106 5.32 4.70 -17.44
CA LEU A 106 5.91 5.49 -18.52
C LEU A 106 5.06 6.72 -18.88
N ALA A 107 3.73 6.60 -18.82
CA ALA A 107 2.81 7.68 -19.12
C ALA A 107 2.69 8.74 -18.00
N ARG A 108 2.95 8.38 -16.74
CA ARG A 108 2.64 9.24 -15.58
C ARG A 108 3.85 9.67 -14.75
N ALA A 109 4.95 8.93 -14.82
CA ALA A 109 6.11 9.12 -13.96
C ALA A 109 7.34 9.66 -14.70
N VAL A 110 7.33 9.72 -16.03
CA VAL A 110 8.51 10.13 -16.82
C VAL A 110 8.61 11.66 -16.91
N LEU A 111 9.79 12.18 -16.58
CA LEU A 111 10.10 13.60 -16.71
C LEU A 111 10.13 14.04 -18.19
N PRO A 112 9.77 15.30 -18.50
CA PRO A 112 9.99 15.88 -19.82
C PRO A 112 11.45 15.74 -20.32
N GLN A 113 11.64 15.80 -21.64
CA GLN A 113 13.00 15.82 -22.20
C GLN A 113 13.81 17.01 -21.65
N GLY A 114 15.11 16.81 -21.47
CA GLY A 114 16.02 17.83 -20.94
C GLY A 114 15.97 18.05 -19.42
N LYS A 115 15.01 17.44 -18.71
CA LYS A 115 15.00 17.39 -17.24
C LYS A 115 15.57 16.09 -16.72
N SER A 116 16.17 16.15 -15.53
CA SER A 116 16.54 14.96 -14.78
C SER A 116 16.25 15.10 -13.29
N LEU A 117 15.90 14.01 -12.62
CA LEU A 117 15.62 14.03 -11.18
C LEU A 117 16.76 14.68 -10.39
N ARG A 118 18.00 14.23 -10.62
CA ARG A 118 19.17 14.77 -9.90
C ARG A 118 19.44 16.25 -10.16
N SER A 119 19.04 16.80 -11.32
CA SER A 119 19.18 18.24 -11.58
C SER A 119 18.09 19.10 -10.91
N MET A 120 16.99 18.48 -10.47
CA MET A 120 15.90 19.15 -9.75
C MET A 120 16.13 19.24 -8.23
N LEU A 121 17.12 18.52 -7.71
CA LEU A 121 17.43 18.40 -6.28
C LEU A 121 18.52 19.38 -5.83
N LYS A 122 18.44 19.81 -4.57
CA LYS A 122 19.53 20.55 -3.93
C LYS A 122 20.74 19.63 -3.76
N PRO A 123 21.98 20.16 -3.68
CA PRO A 123 23.19 19.34 -3.55
C PRO A 123 23.12 18.29 -2.42
N LYS A 124 22.58 18.67 -1.26
CA LYS A 124 22.39 17.77 -0.12
C LYS A 124 21.45 16.61 -0.46
N ASP A 125 20.29 16.92 -1.04
CA ASP A 125 19.24 15.92 -1.34
C ASP A 125 19.68 14.99 -2.48
N ARG A 126 20.42 15.53 -3.46
CA ARG A 126 21.05 14.75 -4.51
C ARG A 126 22.06 13.75 -3.94
N ALA A 127 22.95 14.20 -3.04
CA ALA A 127 23.92 13.32 -2.41
C ALA A 127 23.24 12.21 -1.58
N ALA A 128 22.13 12.54 -0.90
CA ALA A 128 21.33 11.57 -0.17
C ALA A 128 20.69 10.52 -1.10
N LEU A 129 20.10 10.95 -2.23
CA LEU A 129 19.57 10.06 -3.27
C LEU A 129 20.66 9.13 -3.84
N GLU A 130 21.80 9.68 -4.22
CA GLU A 130 22.93 8.91 -4.77
C GLU A 130 23.47 7.89 -3.74
N GLY A 131 23.49 8.27 -2.45
CA GLY A 131 23.81 7.37 -1.34
C GLY A 131 22.81 6.22 -1.19
N ALA A 132 21.51 6.50 -1.22
CA ALA A 132 20.44 5.51 -1.15
C ALA A 132 20.45 4.53 -2.32
N LEU A 133 20.71 5.03 -3.53
CA LEU A 133 20.89 4.21 -4.75
C LEU A 133 22.10 3.29 -4.63
N LYS A 134 23.24 3.83 -4.17
CA LYS A 134 24.46 3.05 -3.95
C LYS A 134 24.25 1.94 -2.91
N ALA A 135 23.60 2.25 -1.79
CA ALA A 135 23.25 1.26 -0.77
C ALA A 135 22.36 0.13 -1.33
N ASN A 136 21.60 0.44 -2.39
CA ASN A 136 20.76 -0.53 -3.08
C ASN A 136 21.40 -1.19 -4.31
N ALA A 137 22.70 -0.97 -4.56
CA ALA A 137 23.44 -1.48 -5.72
C ALA A 137 22.90 -0.99 -7.08
N MET A 138 22.28 0.19 -7.10
CA MET A 138 21.76 0.86 -8.28
C MET A 138 22.72 1.95 -8.78
N PRO A 139 22.76 2.22 -10.09
CA PRO A 139 23.55 3.32 -10.62
C PRO A 139 22.94 4.67 -10.21
N ALA A 140 23.77 5.70 -10.09
CA ALA A 140 23.37 7.01 -9.60
C ALA A 140 22.31 7.70 -10.49
N ASP A 141 22.24 7.32 -11.76
CA ASP A 141 21.31 7.85 -12.76
C ASP A 141 20.02 7.00 -12.92
N ALA A 142 19.83 5.96 -12.09
CA ALA A 142 18.72 5.00 -12.26
C ALA A 142 17.33 5.62 -12.34
N PHE A 143 17.12 6.75 -11.65
CA PHE A 143 15.84 7.47 -11.63
C PHE A 143 15.88 8.83 -12.34
N ASP A 144 16.93 9.14 -13.11
CA ASP A 144 17.06 10.47 -13.73
C ASP A 144 15.92 10.81 -14.68
N ARG A 145 15.29 9.81 -15.31
CA ARG A 145 14.16 10.03 -16.23
C ARG A 145 12.79 10.05 -15.54
N PHE A 146 12.73 9.96 -14.22
CA PHE A 146 11.48 9.85 -13.46
C PHE A 146 11.25 11.01 -12.51
N GLU A 147 9.97 11.31 -12.25
CA GLU A 147 9.53 12.32 -11.30
C GLU A 147 9.96 11.94 -9.86
N PRO A 148 10.19 12.93 -8.96
CA PRO A 148 10.65 12.66 -7.60
C PRO A 148 9.78 11.69 -6.81
N TRP A 149 8.44 11.75 -6.98
CA TRP A 149 7.52 10.85 -6.28
C TRP A 149 7.73 9.38 -6.65
N TYR A 150 8.09 9.09 -7.90
CA TYR A 150 8.29 7.72 -8.38
C TYR A 150 9.56 7.13 -7.77
N ALA A 151 10.64 7.92 -7.75
CA ALA A 151 11.86 7.53 -7.06
C ALA A 151 11.61 7.27 -5.56
N ALA A 152 10.75 8.06 -4.92
CA ALA A 152 10.38 7.87 -3.52
C ALA A 152 9.65 6.54 -3.32
N VAL A 153 8.61 6.24 -4.12
CA VAL A 153 7.89 4.96 -4.06
C VAL A 153 8.83 3.78 -4.31
N ALA A 154 9.69 3.86 -5.33
CA ALA A 154 10.63 2.79 -5.65
C ALA A 154 11.65 2.55 -4.52
N LEU A 155 12.22 3.61 -3.94
CA LEU A 155 13.19 3.50 -2.85
C LEU A 155 12.59 2.97 -1.54
N ALA A 156 11.30 3.23 -1.28
CA ALA A 156 10.59 2.65 -0.14
C ALA A 156 10.38 1.13 -0.29
N THR A 157 10.31 0.63 -1.52
CA THR A 157 10.01 -0.78 -1.83
C THR A 157 11.27 -1.65 -1.94
N LEU A 158 12.33 -1.16 -2.57
CA LEU A 158 13.51 -1.98 -2.93
C LEU A 158 14.22 -2.66 -1.73
N PRO A 159 14.44 -2.01 -0.57
CA PRO A 159 15.08 -2.66 0.56
C PRO A 159 14.25 -3.81 1.15
N LEU A 160 12.92 -3.69 1.11
CA LEU A 160 12.00 -4.68 1.67
C LEU A 160 12.06 -6.00 0.89
N LEU A 161 12.15 -5.91 -0.44
CA LEU A 161 12.32 -7.07 -1.32
C LEU A 161 13.58 -7.87 -0.99
N LYS A 162 14.68 -7.20 -0.63
CA LYS A 162 15.93 -7.87 -0.22
C LYS A 162 15.80 -8.58 1.13
N ASP A 163 14.89 -8.09 1.97
CA ASP A 163 14.65 -8.59 3.31
C ASP A 163 13.54 -9.67 3.36
N GLY A 164 13.06 -10.13 2.20
CA GLY A 164 12.09 -11.22 2.10
C GLY A 164 10.63 -10.80 2.22
N TYR A 165 10.35 -9.48 2.17
CA TYR A 165 9.00 -8.96 1.97
C TYR A 165 8.68 -8.99 0.48
N GLY A 166 7.46 -9.35 0.11
CA GLY A 166 7.08 -9.41 -1.28
C GLY A 166 5.59 -9.28 -1.50
N THR A 167 5.21 -8.72 -2.65
CA THR A 167 3.81 -8.58 -3.05
C THR A 167 3.16 -9.92 -3.34
N GLU A 168 3.95 -10.91 -3.74
CA GLU A 168 3.48 -12.29 -3.92
C GLU A 168 2.98 -12.90 -2.62
N ASN A 169 3.44 -12.40 -1.46
CA ASN A 169 2.95 -12.78 -0.13
C ASN A 169 1.88 -11.81 0.39
N GLY A 170 1.55 -10.76 -0.38
CA GLY A 170 0.58 -9.73 -0.03
C GLY A 170 -0.83 -10.29 0.11
N VAL A 171 -1.62 -9.63 0.95
CA VAL A 171 -3.00 -10.06 1.25
C VAL A 171 -3.88 -10.01 0.00
N GLU A 172 -3.74 -8.98 -0.83
CA GLU A 172 -4.54 -8.80 -2.05
C GLU A 172 -4.29 -9.88 -3.08
N VAL A 173 -3.03 -10.26 -3.31
CA VAL A 173 -2.67 -11.33 -4.26
C VAL A 173 -3.29 -12.66 -3.84
N ALA A 174 -3.24 -12.97 -2.55
CA ALA A 174 -3.86 -14.18 -2.01
C ALA A 174 -5.39 -14.14 -2.10
N LEU A 175 -6.05 -13.01 -1.84
CA LEU A 175 -7.50 -12.85 -1.98
C LEU A 175 -7.94 -12.95 -3.45
N ASP A 176 -7.23 -12.33 -4.38
CA ASP A 176 -7.52 -12.40 -5.82
C ASP A 176 -7.41 -13.84 -6.34
N ALA A 177 -6.34 -14.55 -5.98
CA ALA A 177 -6.16 -15.96 -6.35
C ALA A 177 -7.32 -16.83 -5.82
N LYS A 178 -7.77 -16.60 -4.58
CA LYS A 178 -8.89 -17.33 -3.98
C LYS A 178 -10.23 -16.97 -4.62
N ALA A 179 -10.48 -15.69 -4.91
CA ALA A 179 -11.68 -15.23 -5.60
C ALA A 179 -11.80 -15.89 -6.98
N LYS A 180 -10.70 -15.92 -7.74
CA LYS A 180 -10.61 -16.62 -9.04
C LYS A 180 -10.90 -18.11 -8.90
N ALA A 181 -10.29 -18.79 -7.91
CA ALA A 181 -10.53 -20.21 -7.67
C ALA A 181 -11.99 -20.54 -7.32
N LEU A 182 -12.69 -19.61 -6.65
CA LEU A 182 -14.10 -19.72 -6.29
C LEU A 182 -15.06 -19.23 -7.39
N GLY A 183 -14.54 -18.75 -8.53
CA GLY A 183 -15.35 -18.20 -9.62
C GLY A 183 -16.09 -16.90 -9.25
N ARG A 184 -15.56 -16.13 -8.29
CA ARG A 184 -16.20 -14.91 -7.79
C ARG A 184 -15.76 -13.68 -8.58
N PRO A 185 -16.67 -12.74 -8.86
CA PRO A 185 -16.30 -11.47 -9.45
C PRO A 185 -15.36 -10.69 -8.52
N HIS A 186 -14.41 -9.99 -9.15
CA HIS A 186 -13.46 -9.10 -8.52
C HIS A 186 -13.66 -7.68 -9.05
N GLY A 187 -14.20 -6.79 -8.22
CA GLY A 187 -14.35 -5.36 -8.51
C GLY A 187 -13.27 -4.51 -7.84
N ALA A 188 -13.27 -3.21 -8.14
CA ALA A 188 -12.37 -2.25 -7.51
C ALA A 188 -13.06 -0.93 -7.13
N LEU A 189 -12.51 -0.26 -6.12
CA LEU A 189 -12.95 1.08 -5.70
C LEU A 189 -12.33 2.18 -6.58
N GLU A 190 -11.16 1.93 -7.14
CA GLU A 190 -10.34 2.88 -7.88
C GLU A 190 -9.68 2.20 -9.09
N THR A 191 -8.88 2.97 -9.84
CA THR A 191 -8.06 2.45 -10.94
C THR A 191 -6.57 2.67 -10.64
N ALA A 192 -5.70 1.82 -11.17
CA ALA A 192 -4.25 2.02 -11.03
C ALA A 192 -3.81 3.40 -11.55
N ALA A 193 -4.41 3.88 -12.65
CA ALA A 193 -4.15 5.20 -13.21
C ALA A 193 -4.56 6.36 -12.28
N TYR A 194 -5.61 6.18 -11.47
CA TYR A 194 -6.03 7.13 -10.45
C TYR A 194 -5.01 7.17 -9.31
N GLN A 195 -4.65 6.02 -8.73
CA GLN A 195 -3.68 5.95 -7.63
C GLN A 195 -2.32 6.53 -8.00
N LEU A 196 -1.79 6.18 -9.19
CA LEU A 196 -0.58 6.79 -9.74
C LEU A 196 -0.71 8.30 -9.91
N GLY A 197 -1.89 8.76 -10.34
CA GLY A 197 -2.21 10.17 -10.50
C GLY A 197 -2.17 10.97 -9.20
N LEU A 198 -2.48 10.35 -8.05
CA LEU A 198 -2.43 11.03 -6.75
C LEU A 198 -1.04 11.60 -6.49
N PHE A 199 0.01 10.80 -6.69
CA PHE A 199 1.39 11.24 -6.53
C PHE A 199 1.82 12.24 -7.60
N GLY A 200 1.47 11.98 -8.87
CA GLY A 200 1.80 12.88 -9.98
C GLY A 200 1.13 14.25 -9.90
N SER A 201 0.00 14.36 -9.20
CA SER A 201 -0.72 15.62 -8.99
C SER A 201 -0.12 16.52 -7.90
N LEU A 202 0.80 15.99 -7.09
CA LEU A 202 1.44 16.75 -6.04
C LEU A 202 2.32 17.88 -6.62
N PRO A 203 2.36 19.07 -5.99
CA PRO A 203 3.34 20.09 -6.33
C PRO A 203 4.77 19.53 -6.29
N VAL A 204 5.63 19.94 -7.22
CA VAL A 204 6.98 19.34 -7.34
C VAL A 204 7.82 19.48 -6.06
N GLU A 205 7.62 20.54 -5.28
CA GLU A 205 8.29 20.71 -3.99
C GLU A 205 7.81 19.70 -2.94
N VAL A 206 6.52 19.34 -2.97
CA VAL A 206 5.94 18.29 -2.11
C VAL A 206 6.48 16.93 -2.53
N GLN A 207 6.59 16.65 -3.83
CA GLN A 207 7.22 15.40 -4.30
C GLN A 207 8.68 15.29 -3.87
N LYS A 208 9.45 16.39 -3.97
CA LYS A 208 10.84 16.44 -3.49
C LYS A 208 10.96 16.33 -1.98
N HIS A 209 9.99 16.86 -1.22
CA HIS A 209 9.91 16.63 0.23
C HIS A 209 9.69 15.16 0.51
N TYR A 210 8.67 14.57 -0.12
CA TYR A 210 8.35 13.17 0.00
C TYR A 210 9.53 12.23 -0.34
N LEU A 211 10.33 12.57 -1.37
CA LEU A 211 11.56 11.82 -1.68
C LEU A 211 12.62 11.90 -0.57
N ARG A 212 12.89 13.10 -0.06
CA ARG A 212 13.85 13.29 1.05
C ARG A 212 13.43 12.50 2.28
N ASP A 213 12.16 12.62 2.60
CA ASP A 213 11.45 11.95 3.67
C ASP A 213 11.61 10.42 3.59
N VAL A 214 11.38 9.82 2.42
CA VAL A 214 11.65 8.39 2.20
C VAL A 214 13.13 8.07 2.46
N ILE A 215 14.05 8.84 1.88
CA ILE A 215 15.50 8.57 1.99
C ILE A 215 15.97 8.62 3.46
N ASP A 216 15.55 9.64 4.21
CA ASP A 216 15.94 9.84 5.61
C ASP A 216 15.44 8.70 6.52
N ASN A 217 14.37 8.00 6.12
CA ASN A 217 13.76 6.91 6.89
C ASN A 217 14.13 5.50 6.42
N LEU A 218 14.87 5.34 5.33
CA LEU A 218 15.38 4.03 4.89
C LEU A 218 16.09 3.23 6.02
N PRO A 219 16.86 3.85 6.94
CA PRO A 219 17.52 3.11 8.02
C PRO A 219 16.57 2.44 9.02
N THR A 220 15.35 2.95 9.20
CA THR A 220 14.38 2.41 10.17
C THR A 220 13.19 1.71 9.52
N LEU A 221 13.03 1.87 8.21
CA LEU A 221 11.97 1.31 7.38
C LEU A 221 11.51 -0.10 7.78
N ARG A 222 12.44 -1.05 7.85
CA ARG A 222 12.12 -2.46 8.18
C ARG A 222 11.55 -2.62 9.58
N ARG A 223 12.17 -1.97 10.58
CA ARG A 223 11.73 -2.03 11.98
C ARG A 223 10.31 -1.47 12.09
N ASP A 224 10.07 -0.34 11.44
CA ASP A 224 8.80 0.37 11.54
C ASP A 224 7.69 -0.43 10.84
N LEU A 225 7.97 -1.02 9.67
CA LEU A 225 7.04 -1.93 8.98
C LEU A 225 6.75 -3.18 9.82
N ALA A 226 7.77 -3.80 10.43
CA ALA A 226 7.59 -4.96 11.28
C ALA A 226 6.71 -4.65 12.51
N ALA A 227 6.84 -3.46 13.10
CA ALA A 227 5.96 -3.01 14.18
C ALA A 227 4.51 -2.85 13.70
N MET A 228 4.30 -2.25 12.52
CA MET A 228 2.95 -2.13 11.93
C MET A 228 2.33 -3.49 11.62
N ILE A 229 3.10 -4.42 11.07
CA ILE A 229 2.64 -5.80 10.83
C ILE A 229 2.31 -6.48 12.14
N GLY A 230 3.11 -6.29 13.20
CA GLY A 230 2.80 -6.81 14.52
C GLY A 230 1.43 -6.35 15.04
N GLU A 231 1.13 -5.05 14.96
CA GLU A 231 -0.18 -4.52 15.37
C GLU A 231 -1.32 -4.97 14.43
N TRP A 232 -1.06 -5.07 13.13
CA TRP A 232 -1.99 -5.63 12.17
C TRP A 232 -2.30 -7.10 12.49
N SER A 233 -1.28 -7.91 12.80
CA SER A 233 -1.42 -9.34 13.09
C SER A 233 -2.23 -9.63 14.34
N VAL A 234 -2.32 -8.71 15.30
CA VAL A 234 -3.18 -8.86 16.50
C VAL A 234 -4.47 -8.05 16.41
N GLY A 235 -4.77 -7.47 15.25
CA GLY A 235 -5.99 -6.69 15.02
C GLY A 235 -6.05 -5.38 15.81
N ASN A 236 -4.93 -4.84 16.26
CA ASN A 236 -4.89 -3.60 17.04
C ASN A 236 -4.93 -2.36 16.13
N ALA A 237 -6.10 -2.10 15.55
CA ALA A 237 -6.31 -0.98 14.63
C ALA A 237 -6.02 0.39 15.24
N ALA A 238 -6.21 0.57 16.56
CA ALA A 238 -5.89 1.82 17.25
C ALA A 238 -4.39 2.05 17.31
N LYS A 239 -3.61 1.03 17.72
CA LYS A 239 -2.15 1.16 17.77
C LYS A 239 -1.51 1.23 16.39
N LEU A 240 -2.06 0.49 15.42
CA LEU A 240 -1.68 0.63 14.02
C LEU A 240 -1.89 2.07 13.54
N ALA A 241 -3.04 2.67 13.85
CA ALA A 241 -3.30 4.07 13.53
C ALA A 241 -2.30 5.01 14.20
N GLU A 242 -1.96 4.78 15.47
CA GLU A 242 -0.92 5.56 16.13
C GLU A 242 0.42 5.42 15.39
N LEU A 243 0.87 4.20 15.07
CA LEU A 243 2.15 4.00 14.36
C LEU A 243 2.17 4.67 12.98
N MET A 244 1.01 4.75 12.30
CA MET A 244 0.87 5.41 11.00
C MET A 244 0.72 6.95 11.12
N ASN A 245 0.02 7.43 12.14
CA ASN A 245 -0.38 8.83 12.29
C ASN A 245 0.45 9.64 13.29
N GLN A 246 1.29 8.98 14.11
CA GLN A 246 2.14 9.61 15.15
C GLN A 246 2.98 10.77 14.60
N ASP A 247 3.13 10.81 13.28
CA ASP A 247 4.23 11.45 12.62
C ASP A 247 3.83 11.84 11.15
N ALA A 248 2.57 12.24 10.90
CA ALA A 248 2.11 12.70 9.58
C ALA A 248 2.53 14.17 9.30
N ASP A 249 3.60 14.37 8.51
CA ASP A 249 4.23 15.69 8.32
C ASP A 249 3.61 16.54 7.20
N ASP A 250 2.97 15.89 6.22
CA ASP A 250 2.35 16.59 5.10
C ASP A 250 0.82 16.35 5.08
N PRO A 251 0.03 17.33 5.55
CA PRO A 251 -1.43 17.26 5.51
C PRO A 251 -2.00 17.02 4.11
N LEU A 252 -1.30 17.44 3.05
CA LEU A 252 -1.75 17.22 1.68
C LEU A 252 -1.61 15.74 1.28
N LEU A 253 -0.51 15.08 1.66
CA LEU A 253 -0.34 13.65 1.42
C LEU A 253 -1.38 12.84 2.19
N THR A 254 -1.59 13.11 3.48
CA THR A 254 -2.62 12.44 4.28
C THR A 254 -4.02 12.69 3.73
N LYS A 255 -4.29 13.91 3.25
CA LYS A 255 -5.57 14.23 2.62
C LYS A 255 -5.79 13.41 1.35
N LEU A 256 -4.81 13.39 0.44
CA LEU A 256 -4.94 12.75 -0.87
C LEU A 256 -4.91 11.22 -0.80
N LEU A 257 -4.01 10.65 0.00
CA LEU A 257 -3.78 9.21 0.03
C LEU A 257 -4.69 8.46 1.02
N LEU A 258 -5.32 9.16 1.97
CA LEU A 258 -6.25 8.56 2.92
C LEU A 258 -7.60 9.27 2.96
N THR A 259 -7.64 10.55 3.34
CA THR A 259 -8.90 11.19 3.75
C THR A 259 -9.92 11.31 2.60
N ASP A 260 -9.48 11.78 1.43
CA ASP A 260 -10.37 11.96 0.28
C ASP A 260 -10.84 10.61 -0.27
N ARG A 261 -9.96 9.61 -0.27
CA ARG A 261 -10.27 8.23 -0.69
C ARG A 261 -11.27 7.58 0.25
N ASN A 262 -11.06 7.66 1.56
CA ASN A 262 -12.00 7.16 2.58
C ASN A 262 -13.39 7.76 2.41
N LYS A 263 -13.48 9.07 2.12
CA LYS A 263 -14.76 9.74 1.84
C LYS A 263 -15.43 9.20 0.58
N ALA A 264 -14.67 9.06 -0.50
CA ALA A 264 -15.20 8.52 -1.76
C ALA A 264 -15.67 7.07 -1.59
N TRP A 265 -14.89 6.24 -0.90
CA TRP A 265 -15.23 4.84 -0.65
C TRP A 265 -16.43 4.69 0.27
N ALA A 266 -16.57 5.54 1.29
CA ALA A 266 -17.77 5.52 2.14
C ALA A 266 -19.05 5.82 1.34
N GLN A 267 -18.99 6.70 0.34
CA GLN A 267 -20.11 6.93 -0.59
C GLN A 267 -20.37 5.71 -1.47
N TRP A 268 -19.31 5.09 -2.02
CA TRP A 268 -19.42 3.86 -2.80
C TRP A 268 -20.07 2.73 -1.97
N LEU A 269 -19.60 2.51 -0.75
CA LEU A 269 -20.10 1.52 0.20
C LEU A 269 -21.56 1.80 0.57
N LYS A 270 -21.91 3.06 0.82
CA LYS A 270 -23.30 3.47 1.08
C LYS A 270 -24.23 3.07 -0.06
N ALA A 271 -23.81 3.30 -1.31
CA ALA A 271 -24.59 2.91 -2.49
C ALA A 271 -24.60 1.39 -2.69
N ARG A 272 -23.48 0.71 -2.39
CA ARG A 272 -23.39 -0.75 -2.51
C ARG A 272 -24.32 -1.47 -1.53
N LEU A 273 -24.55 -0.90 -0.36
CA LEU A 273 -25.49 -1.43 0.65
C LEU A 273 -26.94 -1.53 0.14
N ASP A 274 -27.32 -0.79 -0.90
CA ASP A 274 -28.67 -0.81 -1.45
C ASP A 274 -28.90 -1.96 -2.46
N LYS A 275 -27.88 -2.79 -2.70
CA LYS A 275 -27.96 -4.00 -3.54
C LYS A 275 -27.74 -5.25 -2.66
N PRO A 276 -28.58 -6.30 -2.76
CA PRO A 276 -28.44 -7.50 -1.94
C PRO A 276 -27.10 -8.22 -2.15
N GLY A 277 -26.73 -9.09 -1.20
CA GLY A 277 -25.55 -9.93 -1.27
C GLY A 277 -24.49 -9.62 -0.22
N THR A 278 -23.44 -10.42 -0.20
CA THR A 278 -22.31 -10.31 0.72
C THR A 278 -21.06 -9.89 -0.04
N VAL A 279 -20.43 -8.79 0.37
CA VAL A 279 -19.24 -8.23 -0.28
C VAL A 279 -18.06 -8.33 0.66
N PHE A 280 -16.94 -8.86 0.18
CA PHE A 280 -15.68 -8.76 0.89
C PHE A 280 -14.86 -7.60 0.32
N VAL A 281 -14.80 -6.48 1.04
CA VAL A 281 -14.01 -5.31 0.65
C VAL A 281 -12.67 -5.35 1.37
N ALA A 282 -11.58 -5.37 0.61
CA ALA A 282 -10.21 -5.45 1.10
C ALA A 282 -9.43 -4.19 0.71
N VAL A 283 -9.04 -3.39 1.69
CA VAL A 283 -8.31 -2.12 1.49
C VAL A 283 -7.15 -2.03 2.47
N GLY A 284 -6.12 -1.25 2.16
CA GLY A 284 -4.94 -1.08 2.99
C GLY A 284 -5.33 -0.79 4.44
N ALA A 285 -4.70 -1.47 5.39
CA ALA A 285 -5.11 -1.42 6.80
C ALA A 285 -5.13 0.00 7.38
N GLY A 286 -4.32 0.92 6.83
CA GLY A 286 -4.36 2.35 7.17
C GLY A 286 -5.69 3.06 6.91
N HIS A 287 -6.46 2.61 5.92
CA HIS A 287 -7.79 3.14 5.63
C HIS A 287 -8.84 2.77 6.69
N LEU A 288 -8.55 1.72 7.47
CA LEU A 288 -9.44 1.18 8.49
C LEU A 288 -8.97 1.48 9.92
N ALA A 289 -7.91 2.31 10.06
CA ALA A 289 -7.23 2.56 11.31
C ALA A 289 -7.38 4.04 11.73
N GLY A 290 -7.94 4.27 12.92
CA GLY A 290 -7.96 5.58 13.58
C GLY A 290 -8.90 6.63 12.98
N PRO A 291 -8.68 7.91 13.33
CA PRO A 291 -9.53 9.02 12.90
C PRO A 291 -9.56 9.19 11.38
N GLY A 292 -10.74 9.49 10.84
CA GLY A 292 -10.96 9.66 9.41
C GLY A 292 -11.01 8.35 8.61
N SER A 293 -10.94 7.19 9.27
CA SER A 293 -11.09 5.86 8.67
C SER A 293 -12.43 5.68 7.95
N VAL A 294 -12.51 4.69 7.06
CA VAL A 294 -13.73 4.38 6.29
C VAL A 294 -14.94 4.18 7.22
N GLN A 295 -14.73 3.54 8.37
CA GLN A 295 -15.76 3.30 9.38
C GLN A 295 -16.30 4.62 9.97
N GLU A 296 -15.42 5.59 10.23
CA GLU A 296 -15.84 6.91 10.68
C GLU A 296 -16.55 7.70 9.58
N GLN A 297 -16.09 7.61 8.32
CA GLN A 297 -16.78 8.23 7.19
C GLN A 297 -18.18 7.62 6.99
N LEU A 298 -18.33 6.30 7.13
CA LEU A 298 -19.63 5.63 7.11
C LEU A 298 -20.53 6.10 8.26
N LYS A 299 -19.99 6.27 9.46
CA LYS A 299 -20.74 6.79 10.61
C LYS A 299 -21.30 8.18 10.34
N LEU A 300 -20.54 9.07 9.69
CA LEU A 300 -21.04 10.39 9.26
C LEU A 300 -22.19 10.29 8.25
N LEU A 301 -22.30 9.17 7.53
CA LEU A 301 -23.41 8.87 6.62
C LEU A 301 -24.56 8.08 7.30
N GLY A 302 -24.53 7.95 8.63
CA GLY A 302 -25.54 7.22 9.40
C GLY A 302 -25.42 5.70 9.30
N ILE A 303 -24.24 5.18 8.96
CA ILE A 303 -23.99 3.75 8.74
C ILE A 303 -23.00 3.26 9.80
N ALA A 304 -23.43 2.33 10.63
CA ALA A 304 -22.58 1.73 11.65
C ALA A 304 -21.73 0.58 11.07
N ALA A 305 -20.44 0.58 11.39
CA ALA A 305 -19.54 -0.55 11.19
C ALA A 305 -19.24 -1.20 12.55
N THR A 306 -19.34 -2.52 12.63
CA THR A 306 -19.08 -3.29 13.86
C THR A 306 -17.83 -4.14 13.69
N ARG A 307 -16.96 -4.14 14.70
CA ARG A 307 -15.79 -5.03 14.74
C ARG A 307 -16.25 -6.48 14.97
N VAL A 308 -15.80 -7.42 14.15
CA VAL A 308 -16.18 -8.84 14.22
C VAL A 308 -15.02 -9.80 14.48
N GLN A 309 -13.78 -9.29 14.43
CA GLN A 309 -12.55 -9.94 14.89
C GLN A 309 -11.59 -8.86 15.33
#